data_AF-A0A817Q0B4-F1
#
_entry.id   AF-A0A817Q0B4-F1
#
_cell.length_a   1.000
_cell.length_b   1.000
_cell.length_c   1.000
_cell.angle_alpha   90.00
_cell.angle_beta   90.00
_cell.angle_gamma   90.00
#
_symmetry.space_group_name_H-M   'P 1'
#
loop_
_entity.id
_entity.type
_entity.pdbx_description
1 polymer ?
#
loop_
_entity_poly.entity_id
_entity_poly.type
_entity_poly.pdbx_seq_one_letter_code
_entity_poly.pdbx_strand_id
1 'polypeptide(L)'
;MFNIHDEIMNIILKIDAEFIRILQHIDVHSQDYLHRLKDEQRICSIVNQFKTYLESKSQDLCTIYMCMIEHIYYKYDRTPGQPSIALMDQLCKYIRANDTSNRIRVRASLCHIYHLALHDYYYKACDLMKMCRIQDTINSSDISIQILYNRTLVQLGLCAFRFGAIDEVHQTLVNMRSGNQIKELLGQNIHLMHRQEINNEQYLLPFHMHINIELIECIYLISAMLMEMPCMTSKFSSNRRRLISKHFYIVMRQAEKQSISGPPETMLKHIVVASHALSLDDWKEIVHQEHSIKNMSMSIASFLSVQLLVSRVTYSV
;
A
#
# COMPACT_ATOMS: atom_id res chain seq x y z
N MET A 1 42.97 -0.99 7.35
CA MET A 1 42.92 -2.45 7.16
C MET A 1 41.75 -2.70 6.21
N PHE A 2 41.98 -3.14 4.98
CA PHE A 2 40.91 -3.38 4.02
C PHE A 2 40.07 -4.55 4.52
N ASN A 3 38.81 -4.28 4.91
CA ASN A 3 37.91 -5.31 5.39
C ASN A 3 37.23 -5.96 4.18
N ILE A 4 37.77 -7.10 3.74
CA ILE A 4 37.30 -7.86 2.55
C ILE A 4 35.79 -8.12 2.63
N HIS A 5 35.25 -8.25 3.85
CA HIS A 5 33.81 -8.43 4.09
C HIS A 5 32.98 -7.23 3.62
N ASP A 6 33.45 -6.01 3.85
CA ASP A 6 32.75 -4.78 3.44
C ASP A 6 32.78 -4.62 1.92
N GLU A 7 33.83 -5.10 1.26
CA GLU A 7 33.92 -5.08 -0.21
C GLU A 7 32.92 -6.07 -0.84
N ILE A 8 32.84 -7.30 -0.31
CA ILE A 8 31.86 -8.30 -0.77
C ILE A 8 30.43 -7.81 -0.53
N MET A 9 30.18 -7.19 0.63
CA MET A 9 28.91 -6.54 0.95
C MET A 9 28.53 -5.51 -0.13
N ASN A 10 29.45 -4.60 -0.45
CA ASN A 10 29.21 -3.56 -1.45
C ASN A 10 28.95 -4.13 -2.85
N ILE A 11 29.64 -5.22 -3.22
CA ILE A 11 29.39 -5.91 -4.49
C ILE A 11 27.97 -6.47 -4.53
N ILE A 12 27.52 -7.14 -3.47
CA ILE A 12 26.16 -7.71 -3.39
C ILE A 12 25.10 -6.61 -3.47
N LEU A 13 25.26 -5.52 -2.71
CA LEU A 13 24.35 -4.39 -2.74
C LEU A 13 24.31 -3.72 -4.12
N LYS A 14 25.45 -3.66 -4.81
CA LYS A 14 25.53 -3.12 -6.17
C LYS A 14 24.83 -4.03 -7.18
N ILE A 15 24.97 -5.35 -7.05
CA ILE A 15 24.24 -6.32 -7.88
C ILE A 15 22.74 -6.16 -7.69
N ASP A 16 22.28 -6.03 -6.45
CA ASP A 16 20.86 -5.82 -6.15
C ASP A 16 20.34 -4.50 -6.73
N ALA A 17 21.07 -3.40 -6.53
CA ALA A 17 20.71 -2.11 -7.11
C ALA A 17 20.63 -2.15 -8.65
N GLU A 18 21.57 -2.82 -9.31
CA GLU A 18 21.55 -3.02 -10.76
C GLU A 18 20.39 -3.91 -11.22
N PHE A 19 20.04 -4.94 -10.45
CA PHE A 19 18.87 -5.76 -10.71
C PHE A 19 17.57 -4.95 -10.66
N ILE A 20 17.38 -4.14 -9.62
CA ILE A 20 16.23 -3.23 -9.49
C ILE A 20 16.20 -2.27 -10.69
N ARG A 21 17.36 -1.70 -11.06
CA ARG A 21 17.49 -0.80 -12.21
C ARG A 21 17.08 -1.46 -13.52
N ILE A 22 17.46 -2.72 -13.75
CA ILE A 22 17.03 -3.48 -14.93
C ILE A 22 15.50 -3.59 -14.97
N LEU A 23 14.86 -3.92 -13.84
CA LEU A 23 13.40 -4.04 -13.77
C LEU A 23 12.66 -2.70 -13.89
N GLN A 24 13.30 -1.57 -13.64
CA GLN A 24 12.73 -0.25 -13.90
C GLN A 24 12.66 0.10 -15.40
N HIS A 25 13.61 -0.42 -16.21
CA HIS A 25 13.77 -0.02 -17.61
C HIS A 25 13.19 -1.01 -18.62
N ILE A 26 12.85 -2.23 -18.20
CA ILE A 26 12.21 -3.23 -19.06
C ILE A 26 10.72 -2.92 -19.21
N ASP A 27 10.19 -3.12 -20.41
CA ASP A 27 8.76 -3.06 -20.66
C ASP A 27 8.00 -4.08 -19.81
N VAL A 28 7.05 -3.59 -19.01
CA VAL A 28 6.24 -4.37 -18.07
C VAL A 28 5.43 -5.46 -18.77
N HIS A 29 4.99 -5.23 -20.00
CA HIS A 29 4.16 -6.18 -20.74
C HIS A 29 4.98 -7.21 -21.52
N SER A 30 6.31 -7.10 -21.50
CA SER A 30 7.21 -8.03 -22.18
C SER A 30 7.40 -9.34 -21.42
N GLN A 31 7.70 -10.43 -22.15
CA GLN A 31 8.12 -11.68 -21.53
C GLN A 31 9.48 -11.57 -20.84
N ASP A 32 10.32 -10.62 -21.28
CA ASP A 32 11.62 -10.34 -20.69
C ASP A 32 11.50 -9.88 -19.23
N TYR A 33 10.46 -9.08 -18.91
CA TYR A 33 10.18 -8.67 -17.53
C TYR A 33 9.97 -9.87 -16.62
N LEU A 34 9.14 -10.83 -17.04
CA LEU A 34 8.86 -12.05 -16.28
C LEU A 34 10.09 -12.94 -16.16
N HIS A 35 10.92 -13.03 -17.22
CA HIS A 35 12.16 -13.79 -17.17
C HIS A 35 13.14 -13.19 -16.16
N ARG A 36 13.33 -11.86 -16.17
CA ARG A 36 14.20 -11.16 -15.22
C ARG A 36 13.67 -11.21 -13.80
N LEU A 37 12.36 -11.17 -13.59
CA LEU A 37 11.79 -11.29 -12.25
C LEU A 37 12.14 -12.63 -11.58
N LYS A 38 12.32 -13.71 -12.37
CA LYS A 38 12.78 -15.01 -11.83
C LYS A 38 14.22 -14.97 -11.30
N ASP A 39 15.06 -14.06 -11.78
CA ASP A 39 16.44 -13.90 -11.31
C ASP A 39 16.49 -13.42 -9.84
N GLU A 40 15.40 -12.84 -9.30
CA GLU A 40 15.32 -12.41 -7.91
C GLU A 40 15.59 -13.56 -6.93
N GLN A 41 15.16 -14.79 -7.26
CA GLN A 41 15.42 -15.97 -6.43
C GLN A 41 16.92 -16.27 -6.30
N ARG A 42 17.69 -16.01 -7.36
CA ARG A 42 19.14 -16.19 -7.36
C ARG A 42 19.81 -15.13 -6.48
N ILE A 43 19.36 -13.88 -6.57
CA ILE A 43 19.85 -12.79 -5.72
C ILE A 43 19.57 -13.10 -4.24
N CYS A 44 18.34 -13.48 -3.91
CA CYS A 44 17.97 -13.87 -2.54
C CYS A 44 18.83 -15.03 -2.03
N SER A 45 19.15 -16.00 -2.90
CA SER A 45 20.02 -17.14 -2.55
C SER A 45 21.45 -16.68 -2.23
N ILE A 46 22.03 -15.78 -3.03
CA ILE A 46 23.36 -15.21 -2.80
C ILE A 46 23.39 -14.41 -1.49
N VAL A 47 22.39 -13.56 -1.26
CA VAL A 47 22.25 -12.79 -0.02
C VAL A 47 22.15 -13.71 1.19
N ASN A 48 21.38 -14.80 1.11
CA ASN A 48 21.24 -15.76 2.21
C ASN A 48 22.54 -16.57 2.47
N GLN A 49 23.29 -16.92 1.43
CA GLN A 49 24.60 -17.55 1.59
C GLN A 49 25.58 -16.61 2.31
N PHE A 50 25.63 -15.34 1.88
CA PHE A 50 26.52 -14.36 2.50
C PHE A 50 26.08 -13.97 3.93
N LYS A 51 24.78 -13.90 4.19
CA LYS A 51 24.20 -13.80 5.53
C LYS A 51 24.73 -14.91 6.45
N THR A 52 24.61 -16.17 6.02
CA THR A 52 25.08 -17.33 6.80
C THR A 52 26.58 -17.26 7.08
N TYR A 53 27.36 -16.78 6.11
CA TYR A 53 28.79 -16.55 6.27
C TYR A 53 29.09 -15.46 7.31
N LEU A 54 28.42 -14.31 7.26
CA LEU A 54 28.64 -13.21 8.21
C LEU A 54 28.19 -13.56 9.64
N GLU A 55 27.11 -14.34 9.78
CA GLU A 55 26.67 -14.86 11.08
C GLU A 55 27.77 -15.69 11.75
N SER A 56 28.51 -16.50 10.98
CA SER A 56 29.66 -17.27 11.49
C SER A 56 30.84 -16.39 11.95
N LYS A 57 30.89 -15.13 11.50
CA LYS A 57 31.97 -14.17 11.79
C LYS A 57 31.59 -13.09 12.79
N SER A 58 30.35 -13.09 13.32
CA SER A 58 29.85 -12.12 14.31
C SER A 58 30.04 -10.65 13.90
N GLN A 59 29.87 -10.35 12.60
CA GLN A 59 29.96 -8.99 12.08
C GLN A 59 28.60 -8.27 12.11
N ASP A 60 28.58 -6.98 11.78
CA ASP A 60 27.32 -6.23 11.64
C ASP A 60 26.47 -6.80 10.49
N LEU A 61 25.25 -7.22 10.83
CA LEU A 61 24.29 -7.86 9.92
C LEU A 61 23.19 -6.89 9.47
N CYS A 62 23.14 -5.66 10.00
CA CYS A 62 22.02 -4.74 9.78
C CYS A 62 21.77 -4.48 8.29
N THR A 63 22.84 -4.27 7.52
CA THR A 63 22.75 -3.98 6.08
C THR A 63 22.24 -5.17 5.26
N ILE A 64 22.71 -6.39 5.55
CA ILE A 64 22.23 -7.61 4.87
C ILE A 64 20.80 -7.91 5.25
N TYR A 65 20.46 -7.80 6.53
CA TYR A 65 19.10 -8.02 7.00
C TYR A 65 18.15 -7.00 6.36
N MET A 66 18.57 -5.75 6.19
CA MET A 66 17.80 -4.75 5.45
C MET A 66 17.58 -5.14 3.98
N CYS A 67 18.62 -5.58 3.26
CA CYS A 67 18.48 -6.07 1.88
C CYS A 67 17.51 -7.26 1.79
N MET A 68 17.58 -8.22 2.73
CA MET A 68 16.63 -9.33 2.79
C MET A 68 15.19 -8.86 3.02
N ILE A 69 14.99 -7.93 3.96
CA ILE A 69 13.70 -7.31 4.27
C ILE A 69 13.11 -6.67 3.00
N GLU A 70 13.93 -5.98 2.19
CA GLU A 70 13.49 -5.33 0.95
C GLU A 70 12.97 -6.29 -0.11
N HIS A 71 13.48 -7.53 -0.17
CA HIS A 71 12.98 -8.58 -1.07
C HIS A 71 11.75 -9.33 -0.56
N ILE A 72 11.40 -9.19 0.73
CA ILE A 72 10.33 -9.97 1.37
C ILE A 72 9.08 -9.12 1.59
N TYR A 73 9.23 -7.87 2.04
CA TYR A 73 8.13 -7.10 2.66
C TYR A 73 6.88 -6.95 1.78
N TYR A 74 7.05 -6.87 0.46
CA TYR A 74 5.97 -6.63 -0.50
C TYR A 74 5.32 -7.92 -1.02
N LYS A 75 5.85 -9.10 -0.69
CA LYS A 75 5.34 -10.40 -1.14
C LYS A 75 4.33 -10.97 -0.14
N TYR A 76 3.27 -11.56 -0.67
CA TYR A 76 2.25 -12.26 0.11
C TYR A 76 2.56 -13.76 0.18
N ASP A 77 2.50 -14.34 1.37
CA ASP A 77 2.72 -15.76 1.59
C ASP A 77 1.56 -16.59 1.02
N ARG A 78 1.80 -17.25 -0.12
CA ARG A 78 0.82 -18.15 -0.75
C ARG A 78 0.83 -19.56 -0.15
N THR A 79 1.94 -19.97 0.45
CA THR A 79 2.12 -21.32 0.99
C THR A 79 2.09 -21.31 2.52
N PRO A 80 1.24 -22.12 3.16
CA PRO A 80 1.03 -22.09 4.61
C PRO A 80 2.19 -22.69 5.45
N GLY A 81 3.34 -23.00 4.85
CA GLY A 81 4.41 -23.80 5.46
C GLY A 81 5.59 -23.01 6.04
N GLN A 82 5.78 -21.74 5.66
CA GLN A 82 6.85 -20.89 6.18
C GLN A 82 6.32 -19.48 6.38
N PRO A 83 5.96 -19.07 7.61
CA PRO A 83 5.46 -17.72 7.84
C PRO A 83 6.62 -16.73 7.68
N SER A 84 6.65 -15.99 6.57
CA SER A 84 7.64 -14.94 6.35
C SER A 84 7.53 -13.83 7.40
N ILE A 85 6.35 -13.69 8.02
CA ILE A 85 6.08 -12.82 9.17
C ILE A 85 7.05 -13.08 10.33
N ALA A 86 7.32 -14.35 10.66
CA ALA A 86 8.21 -14.68 11.78
C ALA A 86 9.66 -14.29 11.48
N LEU A 87 10.10 -14.55 10.24
CA LEU A 87 11.41 -14.14 9.75
C LEU A 87 11.53 -12.61 9.75
N MET A 88 10.52 -11.90 9.23
CA MET A 88 10.47 -10.44 9.18
C MET A 88 10.58 -9.83 10.58
N ASP A 89 9.84 -10.36 11.55
CA ASP A 89 9.91 -9.91 12.94
C ASP A 89 11.30 -10.14 13.56
N GLN A 90 11.92 -11.28 13.31
CA GLN A 90 13.30 -11.57 13.75
C GLN A 90 14.31 -10.58 13.17
N LEU A 91 14.30 -10.37 11.86
CA LEU A 91 15.24 -9.46 11.18
C LEU A 91 15.05 -8.01 11.67
N CYS A 92 13.80 -7.56 11.78
CA CYS A 92 13.50 -6.21 12.26
C CYS A 92 13.85 -6.02 13.74
N LYS A 93 13.65 -7.03 14.60
CA LYS A 93 14.08 -6.97 16.01
C LYS A 93 15.59 -6.84 16.14
N TYR A 94 16.35 -7.58 15.34
CA TYR A 94 17.80 -7.48 15.31
C TYR A 94 18.25 -6.06 14.92
N ILE A 95 17.71 -5.52 13.82
CA ILE A 95 18.03 -4.15 13.37
C ILE A 95 17.69 -3.13 14.45
N ARG A 96 16.51 -3.24 15.11
CA ARG A 96 16.15 -2.31 16.19
C ARG A 96 17.12 -2.34 17.38
N ALA A 97 17.69 -3.50 17.70
CA ALA A 97 18.60 -3.66 18.83
C ALA A 97 20.04 -3.24 18.51
N ASN A 98 20.51 -3.52 17.30
CA ASN A 98 21.93 -3.43 16.95
C ASN A 98 22.28 -2.28 16.00
N ASP A 99 21.29 -1.66 15.34
CA ASP A 99 21.55 -0.57 14.40
C ASP A 99 21.89 0.74 15.10
N THR A 100 23.06 1.27 14.76
CA THR A 100 23.53 2.58 15.22
C THR A 100 22.90 3.72 14.41
N SER A 101 22.49 3.46 13.17
CA SER A 101 21.83 4.42 12.31
C SER A 101 20.36 4.57 12.68
N ASN A 102 19.79 5.76 12.55
CA ASN A 102 18.33 5.91 12.65
C ASN A 102 17.65 5.53 11.33
N ARG A 103 18.38 5.62 10.21
CA ARG A 103 17.83 5.48 8.86
C ARG A 103 17.41 4.04 8.55
N ILE A 104 18.28 3.07 8.82
CA ILE A 104 18.00 1.65 8.55
C ILE A 104 16.89 1.16 9.50
N ARG A 105 16.94 1.52 10.79
CA ARG A 105 15.87 1.24 11.75
C ARG A 105 14.48 1.76 11.34
N VAL A 106 14.37 3.01 10.87
CA VAL A 106 13.08 3.55 10.40
C VAL A 106 12.60 2.81 9.16
N ARG A 107 13.50 2.56 8.19
CA ARG A 107 13.17 1.84 6.96
C ARG A 107 12.72 0.40 7.22
N ALA A 108 13.43 -0.33 8.07
CA ALA A 108 13.06 -1.68 8.51
C ALA A 108 11.70 -1.68 9.22
N SER A 109 11.42 -0.68 10.04
CA SER A 109 10.12 -0.54 10.72
C SER A 109 8.97 -0.35 9.74
N LEU A 110 9.14 0.49 8.72
CA LEU A 110 8.14 0.69 7.66
C LEU A 110 7.89 -0.57 6.85
N CYS A 111 8.95 -1.28 6.43
CA CYS A 111 8.81 -2.56 5.74
C CYS A 111 8.07 -3.59 6.59
N HIS A 112 8.33 -3.63 7.90
CA HIS A 112 7.61 -4.51 8.82
C HIS A 112 6.11 -4.18 8.89
N ILE A 113 5.77 -2.90 9.07
CA ILE A 113 4.36 -2.46 9.11
C ILE A 113 3.66 -2.80 7.80
N TYR A 114 4.31 -2.55 6.66
CA TYR A 114 3.78 -2.90 5.35
C TYR A 114 3.47 -4.40 5.25
N HIS A 115 4.43 -5.24 5.64
CA HIS A 115 4.29 -6.69 5.56
C HIS A 115 3.20 -7.24 6.50
N LEU A 116 3.08 -6.69 7.71
CA LEU A 116 1.99 -7.04 8.63
C LEU A 116 0.62 -6.63 8.07
N ALA A 117 0.52 -5.44 7.49
CA ALA A 117 -0.70 -4.95 6.86
C ALA A 117 -1.09 -5.79 5.63
N LEU A 118 -0.11 -6.28 4.87
CA LEU A 118 -0.30 -7.19 3.75
C LEU A 118 -0.84 -8.57 4.18
N HIS A 119 -0.48 -9.05 5.37
CA HIS A 119 -0.93 -10.33 5.94
C HIS A 119 -2.07 -10.18 6.96
N ASP A 120 -2.82 -9.09 6.90
CA ASP A 120 -4.08 -8.93 7.65
C ASP A 120 -3.92 -8.72 9.16
N TYR A 121 -2.70 -8.51 9.67
CA TYR A 121 -2.43 -8.23 11.08
C TYR A 121 -2.60 -6.74 11.41
N TYR A 122 -3.83 -6.24 11.22
CA TYR A 122 -4.15 -4.81 11.31
C TYR A 122 -3.72 -4.15 12.63
N TYR A 123 -4.17 -4.68 13.76
CA TYR A 123 -3.87 -4.10 15.09
C TYR A 123 -2.37 -4.06 15.38
N LYS A 124 -1.63 -5.14 15.06
CA LYS A 124 -0.18 -5.18 15.25
C LYS A 124 0.52 -4.13 14.39
N ALA A 125 0.07 -3.92 13.16
CA ALA A 125 0.62 -2.91 12.26
C ALA A 125 0.35 -1.48 12.78
N CYS A 126 -0.86 -1.20 13.27
CA CYS A 126 -1.22 0.10 13.85
C CYS A 126 -0.43 0.39 15.13
N ASP A 127 -0.29 -0.60 16.02
CA ASP A 127 0.49 -0.46 17.24
C ASP A 127 1.95 -0.16 16.89
N LEU A 128 2.54 -0.92 15.96
CA LEU A 128 3.92 -0.70 15.53
C LEU A 128 4.12 0.69 14.90
N MET A 129 3.17 1.17 14.08
CA MET A 129 3.21 2.52 13.50
C MET A 129 3.21 3.61 14.59
N LYS A 130 2.37 3.47 15.62
CA LYS A 130 2.29 4.40 16.75
C LYS A 130 3.55 4.36 17.62
N MET A 131 4.09 3.17 17.87
CA MET A 131 5.28 2.99 18.71
C MET A 131 6.55 3.57 18.07
N CYS A 132 6.70 3.47 16.74
CA CYS A 132 7.87 3.98 16.04
C CYS A 132 7.88 5.51 15.87
N ARG A 133 6.77 6.22 16.12
CA ARG A 133 6.62 7.70 16.00
C ARG A 133 7.17 8.29 14.70
N ILE A 134 6.98 7.56 13.59
CA ILE A 134 7.58 7.91 12.29
C ILE A 134 7.00 9.23 11.74
N GLN A 135 5.76 9.57 12.11
CA GLN A 135 5.03 10.75 11.68
C GLN A 135 5.79 12.06 11.95
N ASP A 136 6.47 12.18 13.10
CA ASP A 136 7.18 13.40 13.49
C ASP A 136 8.49 13.58 12.69
N THR A 137 9.06 12.48 12.20
CA THR A 137 10.37 12.45 11.53
C THR A 137 10.30 12.42 10.01
N ILE A 138 9.11 12.25 9.42
CA ILE A 138 9.00 11.92 8.00
C ILE A 138 9.37 13.09 7.08
N ASN A 139 9.00 14.32 7.45
CA ASN A 139 9.24 15.51 6.62
C ASN A 139 10.72 15.85 6.49
N SER A 140 11.54 15.50 7.48
CA SER A 140 12.99 15.68 7.46
C SER A 140 13.76 14.46 6.95
N SER A 141 13.05 13.36 6.65
CA SER A 141 13.66 12.12 6.15
C SER A 141 13.88 12.13 4.64
N ASP A 142 14.75 11.23 4.18
CA ASP A 142 15.05 11.06 2.75
C ASP A 142 13.81 10.72 1.92
N ILE A 143 13.81 11.14 0.65
CA ILE A 143 12.70 10.91 -0.31
C ILE A 143 12.32 9.43 -0.38
N SER A 144 13.29 8.50 -0.34
CA SER A 144 12.99 7.06 -0.39
C SER A 144 12.24 6.54 0.84
N ILE A 145 12.45 7.15 2.02
CA ILE A 145 11.72 6.83 3.25
C ILE A 145 10.32 7.44 3.19
N GLN A 146 10.19 8.67 2.66
CA GLN A 146 8.88 9.31 2.44
C GLN A 146 8.00 8.47 1.49
N ILE A 147 8.54 7.98 0.38
CA ILE A 147 7.83 7.08 -0.54
C ILE A 147 7.42 5.79 0.17
N LEU A 148 8.32 5.16 0.92
CA LEU A 148 8.00 3.93 1.65
C LEU A 148 6.93 4.16 2.73
N TYR A 149 6.97 5.30 3.42
CA TYR A 149 5.94 5.69 4.39
C TYR A 149 4.58 5.88 3.74
N ASN A 150 4.52 6.61 2.62
CA ASN A 150 3.30 6.80 1.84
C ASN A 150 2.70 5.46 1.40
N ARG A 151 3.54 4.55 0.90
CA ARG A 151 3.10 3.20 0.52
C ARG A 151 2.60 2.39 1.71
N THR A 152 3.27 2.49 2.86
CA THR A 152 2.87 1.82 4.10
C THR A 152 1.53 2.35 4.61
N LEU A 153 1.29 3.66 4.52
CA LEU A 153 0.00 4.26 4.86
C LEU A 153 -1.14 3.76 3.97
N VAL A 154 -0.91 3.72 2.64
CA VAL A 154 -1.89 3.15 1.71
C VAL A 154 -2.17 1.70 2.08
N GLN A 155 -1.14 0.88 2.26
CA GLN A 155 -1.30 -0.52 2.60
C GLN A 155 -2.04 -0.73 3.92
N LEU A 156 -1.79 0.12 4.92
CA LEU A 156 -2.51 0.10 6.19
C LEU A 156 -3.98 0.48 5.99
N GLY A 157 -4.29 1.47 5.14
CA GLY A 157 -5.65 1.83 4.75
C GLY A 157 -6.38 0.71 4.02
N LEU A 158 -5.70 -0.01 3.12
CA LEU A 158 -6.25 -1.21 2.46
C LEU A 158 -6.56 -2.32 3.49
N CYS A 159 -5.67 -2.50 4.48
CA CYS A 159 -5.87 -3.45 5.57
C CYS A 159 -7.03 -3.06 6.49
N ALA A 160 -7.16 -1.78 6.84
CA ALA A 160 -8.28 -1.23 7.59
C ALA A 160 -9.62 -1.48 6.88
N PHE A 161 -9.64 -1.36 5.55
CA PHE A 161 -10.84 -1.62 4.75
C PHE A 161 -11.26 -3.08 4.80
N ARG A 162 -10.30 -4.01 4.66
CA ARG A 162 -10.56 -5.45 4.81
C ARG A 162 -11.05 -5.82 6.21
N PHE A 163 -10.56 -5.13 7.24
CA PHE A 163 -11.04 -5.29 8.62
C PHE A 163 -12.42 -4.65 8.87
N GLY A 164 -12.88 -3.74 8.00
CA GLY A 164 -14.16 -3.03 8.13
C GLY A 164 -14.09 -1.72 8.94
N ALA A 165 -12.89 -1.19 9.23
CA ALA A 165 -12.69 0.07 9.94
C ALA A 165 -12.81 1.28 9.01
N ILE A 166 -14.03 1.57 8.56
CA ILE A 166 -14.31 2.59 7.52
C ILE A 166 -13.83 4.00 7.90
N ASP A 167 -13.94 4.39 9.16
CA ASP A 167 -13.47 5.69 9.66
C ASP A 167 -11.95 5.87 9.48
N GLU A 168 -11.20 4.81 9.79
CA GLU A 168 -9.73 4.81 9.70
C GLU A 168 -9.27 4.79 8.24
N VAL A 169 -9.98 4.08 7.36
CA VAL A 169 -9.77 4.12 5.90
C VAL A 169 -9.92 5.54 5.39
N HIS A 170 -11.01 6.23 5.78
CA HIS A 170 -11.25 7.59 5.34
C HIS A 170 -10.14 8.55 5.81
N GLN A 171 -9.75 8.48 7.08
CA GLN A 171 -8.72 9.34 7.67
C GLN A 171 -7.33 9.12 7.06
N THR A 172 -6.98 7.88 6.72
CA THR A 172 -5.67 7.54 6.15
C THR A 172 -5.58 7.91 4.66
N LEU A 173 -6.62 7.62 3.89
CA LEU A 173 -6.59 7.78 2.43
C LEU A 173 -6.98 9.19 1.94
N VAL A 174 -7.61 10.03 2.79
CA VAL A 174 -8.02 11.39 2.38
C VAL A 174 -6.84 12.25 1.89
N ASN A 175 -5.66 12.06 2.46
CA ASN A 175 -4.45 12.83 2.13
C ASN A 175 -3.73 12.32 0.87
N MET A 176 -4.02 11.09 0.42
CA MET A 176 -3.38 10.47 -0.75
C MET A 176 -4.05 10.87 -2.08
N ARG A 177 -5.10 11.68 -2.02
CA ARG A 177 -6.09 11.89 -3.09
C ARG A 177 -5.73 12.96 -4.13
N SER A 178 -4.50 13.47 -4.14
CA SER A 178 -4.13 14.58 -5.04
C SER A 178 -3.89 14.13 -6.50
N GLY A 179 -4.85 13.44 -7.12
CA GLY A 179 -4.85 13.11 -8.55
C GLY A 179 -3.52 12.53 -9.05
N ASN A 180 -2.92 13.14 -10.08
CA ASN A 180 -1.64 12.71 -10.66
C ASN A 180 -0.47 12.67 -9.66
N GLN A 181 -0.54 13.39 -8.53
CA GLN A 181 0.50 13.39 -7.50
C GLN A 181 0.55 12.08 -6.72
N ILE A 182 -0.53 11.27 -6.67
CA ILE A 182 -0.50 9.98 -5.95
C ILE A 182 0.52 9.03 -6.59
N LYS A 183 0.66 9.08 -7.93
CA LYS A 183 1.64 8.26 -8.66
C LYS A 183 3.07 8.61 -8.25
N GLU A 184 3.32 9.89 -8.00
CA GLU A 184 4.63 10.41 -7.61
C GLU A 184 4.93 10.12 -6.13
N LEU A 185 3.94 10.36 -5.26
CA LEU A 185 4.04 10.09 -3.82
C LEU A 185 4.30 8.61 -3.52
N LEU A 186 3.85 7.70 -4.40
CA LEU A 186 4.05 6.27 -4.30
C LEU A 186 5.28 5.75 -5.07
N GLY A 187 6.02 6.63 -5.76
CA GLY A 187 7.19 6.25 -6.55
C GLY A 187 6.87 5.39 -7.78
N GLN A 188 5.69 5.58 -8.39
CA GLN A 188 5.22 4.83 -9.56
C GLN A 188 5.32 5.64 -10.88
N ASN A 189 5.46 6.96 -10.80
CA ASN A 189 5.62 7.82 -11.98
C ASN A 189 6.45 9.07 -11.64
N ILE A 190 7.00 9.70 -12.66
CA ILE A 190 7.85 10.90 -12.58
C ILE A 190 7.28 11.94 -13.55
N HIS A 191 6.42 12.86 -13.08
CA HIS A 191 5.98 14.00 -13.92
C HIS A 191 6.22 15.39 -13.27
N LEU A 192 6.71 15.50 -12.03
CA LEU A 192 7.02 16.79 -11.39
C LEU A 192 8.44 16.95 -10.83
N MET A 193 9.44 16.25 -11.35
CA MET A 193 10.84 16.53 -11.00
C MET A 193 11.68 17.00 -12.18
N HIS A 194 11.11 17.88 -13.01
CA HIS A 194 11.87 18.65 -14.01
C HIS A 194 12.51 19.93 -13.44
N ARG A 195 12.59 20.08 -12.11
CA ARG A 195 13.06 21.32 -11.47
C ARG A 195 14.46 21.23 -10.83
N GLN A 196 15.05 20.03 -10.73
CA GLN A 196 16.43 19.85 -10.28
C GLN A 196 17.04 18.64 -11.00
N GLU A 197 18.24 18.80 -11.56
CA GLU A 197 19.04 17.83 -12.33
C GLU A 197 19.54 16.63 -11.49
N ILE A 198 18.70 16.10 -10.60
CA ILE A 198 19.00 14.93 -9.77
C ILE A 198 18.46 13.70 -10.49
N ASN A 199 19.19 12.58 -10.47
CA ASN A 199 18.79 11.28 -11.03
C ASN A 199 17.50 10.75 -10.36
N ASN A 200 16.35 11.33 -10.72
CA ASN A 200 15.06 11.05 -10.08
C ASN A 200 14.54 9.63 -10.38
N GLU A 201 15.09 8.98 -11.39
CA GLU A 201 14.83 7.57 -11.74
C GLU A 201 15.24 6.59 -10.63
N GLN A 202 16.19 6.98 -9.77
CA GLN A 202 16.64 6.13 -8.65
C GLN A 202 15.54 5.84 -7.62
N TYR A 203 14.48 6.66 -7.59
CA TYR A 203 13.38 6.52 -6.63
C TYR A 203 12.14 5.84 -7.23
N LEU A 204 12.19 5.44 -8.51
CA LEU A 204 11.11 4.72 -9.16
C LEU A 204 11.10 3.26 -8.69
N LEU A 205 9.94 2.75 -8.30
CA LEU A 205 9.80 1.34 -7.95
C LEU A 205 9.52 0.51 -9.20
N PRO A 206 10.04 -0.73 -9.29
CA PRO A 206 9.63 -1.67 -10.32
C PRO A 206 8.13 -1.96 -10.29
N PHE A 207 7.56 -2.28 -11.45
CA PHE A 207 6.12 -2.49 -11.61
C PHE A 207 5.51 -3.54 -10.68
N HIS A 208 6.19 -4.66 -10.41
CA HIS A 208 5.69 -5.69 -9.50
C HIS A 208 5.53 -5.22 -8.05
N MET A 209 6.11 -4.06 -7.69
CA MET A 209 5.90 -3.40 -6.40
C MET A 209 4.82 -2.32 -6.45
N HIS A 210 4.22 -2.02 -7.61
CA HIS A 210 3.19 -0.98 -7.70
C HIS A 210 1.90 -1.41 -6.99
N ILE A 211 1.22 -0.43 -6.41
CA ILE A 211 -0.12 -0.58 -5.82
C ILE A 211 -1.10 0.02 -6.83
N ASN A 212 -2.15 -0.72 -7.19
CA ASN A 212 -3.16 -0.23 -8.13
C ASN A 212 -3.86 1.03 -7.58
N ILE A 213 -3.65 2.16 -8.25
CA ILE A 213 -4.18 3.47 -7.83
C ILE A 213 -5.70 3.54 -7.93
N GLU A 214 -6.27 2.91 -8.97
CA GLU A 214 -7.73 2.89 -9.14
C GLU A 214 -8.40 2.14 -7.98
N LEU A 215 -7.77 1.07 -7.49
CA LEU A 215 -8.24 0.36 -6.30
C LEU A 215 -8.25 1.24 -5.05
N ILE A 216 -7.20 2.05 -4.85
CA ILE A 216 -7.11 2.99 -3.72
C ILE A 216 -8.26 4.01 -3.80
N GLU A 217 -8.49 4.60 -4.98
CA GLU A 217 -9.56 5.56 -5.20
C GLU A 217 -10.94 4.94 -4.97
N CYS A 218 -11.15 3.72 -5.44
CA CYS A 218 -12.40 2.99 -5.24
C CYS A 218 -12.69 2.71 -3.77
N ILE A 219 -11.70 2.20 -3.02
CA ILE A 219 -11.84 1.93 -1.59
C ILE A 219 -12.11 3.22 -0.82
N TYR A 220 -11.42 4.31 -1.17
CA TYR A 220 -11.69 5.62 -0.59
C TYR A 220 -13.13 6.08 -0.87
N LEU A 221 -13.62 5.98 -2.11
CA LEU A 221 -14.96 6.42 -2.47
C LEU A 221 -16.05 5.56 -1.84
N ILE A 222 -15.84 4.24 -1.72
CA ILE A 222 -16.73 3.36 -0.96
C ILE A 222 -16.76 3.80 0.50
N SER A 223 -15.61 4.05 1.13
CA SER A 223 -15.58 4.54 2.52
C SER A 223 -16.32 5.88 2.69
N ALA A 224 -16.15 6.79 1.74
CA ALA A 224 -16.84 8.08 1.75
C ALA A 224 -18.35 7.92 1.54
N MET A 225 -18.79 7.06 0.62
CA MET A 225 -20.20 6.77 0.37
C MET A 225 -20.89 6.25 1.62
N LEU A 226 -20.28 5.29 2.31
CA LEU A 226 -20.84 4.67 3.51
C LEU A 226 -20.95 5.62 4.70
N MET A 227 -20.04 6.59 4.78
CA MET A 227 -20.08 7.63 5.81
C MET A 227 -21.09 8.73 5.47
N GLU A 228 -21.14 9.14 4.20
CA GLU A 228 -21.95 10.29 3.78
C GLU A 228 -23.44 9.92 3.61
N MET A 229 -23.77 8.70 3.14
CA MET A 229 -25.16 8.29 2.87
C MET A 229 -26.08 8.33 4.11
N PRO A 230 -25.72 7.73 5.27
CA PRO A 230 -26.53 7.85 6.49
C PRO A 230 -26.69 9.31 6.94
N CYS A 231 -25.65 10.13 6.78
CA CYS A 231 -25.72 11.56 7.09
C CYS A 231 -26.66 12.32 6.15
N MET A 232 -26.73 11.94 4.87
CA MET A 232 -27.59 12.58 3.86
C MET A 232 -29.07 12.19 4.00
N THR A 233 -29.37 10.95 4.37
CA THR A 233 -30.75 10.43 4.48
C THR A 233 -31.40 10.75 5.83
N SER A 234 -30.61 10.99 6.88
CA SER A 234 -31.13 11.37 8.19
C SER A 234 -31.88 12.71 8.15
N LYS A 235 -33.20 12.68 8.39
CA LYS A 235 -34.10 13.84 8.34
C LYS A 235 -33.88 14.89 9.45
N PHE A 236 -32.82 14.77 10.26
CA PHE A 236 -32.63 15.52 11.51
C PHE A 236 -31.57 16.65 11.50
N SER A 237 -30.78 16.85 10.44
CA SER A 237 -29.73 17.90 10.43
C SER A 237 -30.07 19.09 9.52
N SER A 238 -30.99 19.95 9.97
CA SER A 238 -31.50 21.06 9.15
C SER A 238 -30.52 22.21 8.91
N ASN A 239 -29.54 22.56 9.77
CA ASN A 239 -28.97 23.92 9.67
C ASN A 239 -27.44 24.13 9.62
N ARG A 240 -26.58 23.12 9.76
CA ARG A 240 -25.14 23.24 9.41
C ARG A 240 -24.56 21.89 9.00
N ARG A 241 -24.74 21.52 7.73
CA ARG A 241 -24.24 20.25 7.21
C ARG A 241 -22.71 20.31 7.08
N ARG A 242 -22.01 19.43 7.78
CA ARG A 242 -20.58 19.21 7.57
C ARG A 242 -20.44 18.09 6.54
N LEU A 243 -20.10 18.44 5.30
CA LEU A 243 -19.73 17.46 4.28
C LEU A 243 -18.51 16.67 4.78
N ILE A 244 -18.59 15.34 4.81
CA ILE A 244 -17.47 14.49 5.24
C ILE A 244 -16.45 14.43 4.12
N SER A 245 -16.88 14.19 2.87
CA SER A 245 -16.01 14.20 1.69
C SER A 245 -16.48 15.13 0.59
N LYS A 246 -15.77 16.26 0.42
CA LYS A 246 -16.04 17.21 -0.67
C LYS A 246 -15.94 16.60 -2.06
N HIS A 247 -14.95 15.74 -2.34
CA HIS A 247 -14.86 15.18 -3.70
C HIS A 247 -15.82 14.02 -3.95
N PHE A 248 -16.25 13.24 -2.95
CA PHE A 248 -17.34 12.28 -3.20
C PHE A 248 -18.59 13.04 -3.67
N TYR A 249 -18.89 14.16 -3.01
CA TYR A 249 -19.97 15.06 -3.41
C TYR A 249 -19.79 15.63 -4.83
N ILE A 250 -18.57 16.02 -5.22
CA ILE A 250 -18.29 16.51 -6.58
C ILE A 250 -18.51 15.40 -7.62
N VAL A 251 -18.01 14.19 -7.36
CA VAL A 251 -18.17 13.03 -8.25
C VAL A 251 -19.65 12.70 -8.44
N MET A 252 -20.43 12.67 -7.36
CA MET A 252 -21.89 12.48 -7.42
C MET A 252 -22.57 13.55 -8.28
N ARG A 253 -22.28 14.83 -8.03
CA ARG A 253 -22.87 15.94 -8.81
C ARG A 253 -22.48 15.93 -10.29
N GLN A 254 -21.27 15.49 -10.61
CA GLN A 254 -20.82 15.35 -12.00
C GLN A 254 -21.57 14.20 -12.68
N ALA A 255 -21.77 13.09 -11.99
CA ALA A 255 -22.50 11.95 -12.52
C ALA A 255 -24.00 12.25 -12.73
N GLU A 256 -24.64 13.01 -11.82
CA GLU A 256 -26.03 13.49 -11.99
C GLU A 256 -26.20 14.37 -13.24
N LYS A 257 -25.17 15.16 -13.59
CA LYS A 257 -25.18 16.00 -14.81
C LYS A 257 -24.95 15.20 -16.08
N GLN A 258 -24.25 14.07 -15.99
CA GLN A 258 -24.02 13.15 -17.10
C GLN A 258 -25.21 12.21 -17.20
N SER A 259 -26.35 12.73 -17.67
CA SER A 259 -27.55 11.93 -17.93
C SER A 259 -27.32 11.00 -19.14
N ILE A 260 -26.58 9.90 -18.98
CA ILE A 260 -26.38 8.91 -20.03
C ILE A 260 -26.53 7.51 -19.43
N SER A 261 -27.69 6.94 -19.69
CA SER A 261 -28.10 5.58 -19.37
C SER A 261 -27.31 4.57 -20.21
N GLY A 262 -26.40 3.87 -19.56
CA GLY A 262 -25.75 2.65 -20.02
C GLY A 262 -25.26 1.87 -18.79
N PRO A 263 -24.97 0.58 -18.92
CA PRO A 263 -24.39 -0.18 -17.81
C PRO A 263 -23.07 0.48 -17.35
N PRO A 264 -22.78 0.47 -16.04
CA PRO A 264 -21.54 1.04 -15.53
C PRO A 264 -20.31 0.30 -16.09
N GLU A 265 -19.36 1.04 -16.68
CA GLU A 265 -18.13 0.49 -17.28
C GLU A 265 -16.88 0.77 -16.44
N THR A 266 -16.89 1.84 -15.63
CA THR A 266 -15.76 2.24 -14.79
C THR A 266 -16.12 2.04 -13.32
N MET A 267 -15.13 1.73 -12.49
CA MET A 267 -15.36 1.53 -11.05
C MET A 267 -16.05 2.73 -10.38
N LEU A 268 -15.76 3.96 -10.84
CA LEU A 268 -16.45 5.17 -10.40
C LEU A 268 -17.96 5.14 -10.69
N LYS A 269 -18.36 4.70 -11.90
CA LYS A 269 -19.78 4.59 -12.27
C LYS A 269 -20.50 3.53 -11.43
N HIS A 270 -19.86 2.39 -11.17
CA HIS A 270 -20.41 1.37 -10.27
C HIS A 270 -20.71 1.93 -8.87
N ILE A 271 -19.81 2.76 -8.33
CA ILE A 271 -20.00 3.40 -7.02
C ILE A 271 -21.15 4.42 -7.04
N VAL A 272 -21.31 5.18 -8.13
CA VAL A 272 -22.45 6.12 -8.27
C VAL A 272 -23.78 5.38 -8.37
N VAL A 273 -23.82 4.28 -9.13
CA VAL A 273 -25.04 3.45 -9.21
C VAL A 273 -25.35 2.85 -7.84
N ALA A 274 -24.33 2.35 -7.12
CA ALA A 274 -24.49 1.82 -5.77
C ALA A 274 -24.99 2.88 -4.77
N SER A 275 -24.51 4.12 -4.85
CA SER A 275 -24.96 5.20 -3.94
C SER A 275 -26.42 5.61 -4.20
N HIS A 276 -26.86 5.59 -5.46
CA HIS A 276 -28.26 5.80 -5.81
C HIS A 276 -29.14 4.62 -5.38
N ALA A 277 -28.67 3.39 -5.51
CA ALA A 277 -29.39 2.22 -4.99
C ALA A 277 -29.50 2.25 -3.45
N LEU A 278 -28.46 2.74 -2.75
CA LEU A 278 -28.47 2.96 -1.31
C LEU A 278 -29.50 4.00 -0.86
N SER A 279 -29.77 5.03 -1.66
CA SER A 279 -30.80 6.03 -1.31
C SER A 279 -32.23 5.52 -1.54
N LEU A 280 -32.38 4.49 -2.38
CA LEU A 280 -33.65 3.83 -2.68
C LEU A 280 -33.88 2.53 -1.89
N ASP A 281 -32.94 2.14 -1.00
CA ASP A 281 -32.91 0.86 -0.27
C ASP A 281 -32.98 -0.39 -1.18
N ASP A 282 -32.45 -0.33 -2.41
CA ASP A 282 -32.37 -1.48 -3.31
C ASP A 282 -31.08 -2.30 -3.10
N TRP A 283 -31.17 -3.27 -2.19
CA TRP A 283 -30.07 -4.15 -1.81
C TRP A 283 -29.59 -5.08 -2.92
N LYS A 284 -30.46 -5.46 -3.86
CA LYS A 284 -30.08 -6.41 -4.92
C LYS A 284 -29.13 -5.77 -5.90
N GLU A 285 -29.39 -4.51 -6.24
CA GLU A 285 -28.55 -3.74 -7.14
C GLU A 285 -27.18 -3.46 -6.50
N ILE A 286 -27.13 -3.11 -5.21
CA ILE A 286 -25.86 -2.89 -4.49
C ILE A 286 -24.96 -4.13 -4.54
N VAL A 287 -25.51 -5.31 -4.28
CA VAL A 287 -24.76 -6.58 -4.32
C VAL A 287 -24.27 -6.90 -5.74
N HIS A 288 -25.07 -6.60 -6.76
CA HIS A 288 -24.66 -6.78 -8.15
C HIS A 288 -23.48 -5.88 -8.55
N GLN A 289 -23.53 -4.61 -8.16
CA GLN A 289 -22.45 -3.66 -8.39
C GLN A 289 -21.17 -4.04 -7.63
N GLU A 290 -21.31 -4.58 -6.42
CA GLU A 290 -20.17 -5.09 -5.62
C GLU A 290 -19.45 -6.26 -6.30
N HIS A 291 -20.20 -7.26 -6.77
CA HIS A 291 -19.62 -8.38 -7.51
C HIS A 291 -18.85 -7.92 -8.76
N SER A 292 -19.38 -6.89 -9.44
CA SER A 292 -18.72 -6.30 -10.61
C SER A 292 -17.41 -5.59 -10.24
N ILE A 293 -17.41 -4.82 -9.14
CA ILE A 293 -16.20 -4.17 -8.59
C ILE A 293 -15.16 -5.21 -8.17
N LYS A 294 -15.58 -6.29 -7.50
CA LYS A 294 -14.70 -7.39 -7.07
C LYS A 294 -14.07 -8.12 -8.25
N ASN A 295 -14.82 -8.34 -9.32
CA ASN A 295 -14.29 -8.98 -10.54
C ASN A 295 -13.26 -8.09 -11.26
N MET A 296 -13.45 -6.76 -11.24
CA MET A 296 -12.48 -5.81 -11.82
C MET A 296 -11.23 -5.62 -10.96
N SER A 297 -11.36 -5.80 -9.65
CA SER A 297 -10.27 -5.68 -8.69
C SER A 297 -9.93 -7.05 -8.13
N MET A 298 -9.14 -7.84 -8.87
CA MET A 298 -8.65 -9.18 -8.49
C MET A 298 -7.97 -9.29 -7.09
N SER A 299 -7.88 -8.19 -6.34
CA SER A 299 -7.30 -8.08 -4.99
C SER A 299 -8.32 -7.88 -3.86
N ILE A 300 -9.64 -7.73 -4.13
CA ILE A 300 -10.65 -7.69 -3.05
C ILE A 300 -10.96 -9.13 -2.59
N ALA A 301 -9.95 -9.79 -2.06
CA ALA A 301 -10.04 -11.08 -1.41
C ALA A 301 -10.02 -10.87 0.11
N SER A 302 -11.20 -10.68 0.71
CA SER A 302 -11.60 -11.39 1.93
C SER A 302 -13.03 -11.01 2.31
N PHE A 303 -13.85 -12.05 2.30
CA PHE A 303 -15.29 -12.19 2.51
C PHE A 303 -15.92 -11.58 3.80
N LEU A 304 -15.25 -10.66 4.52
CA LEU A 304 -15.69 -10.20 5.85
C LEU A 304 -16.13 -8.73 5.93
N SER A 305 -15.66 -7.84 5.05
CA SER A 305 -16.05 -6.43 5.07
C SER A 305 -17.51 -6.20 4.68
N VAL A 306 -18.10 -7.13 3.91
CA VAL A 306 -19.45 -7.02 3.33
C VAL A 306 -20.54 -7.41 4.34
N GLN A 307 -20.34 -8.47 5.13
CA GLN A 307 -21.29 -8.85 6.18
C GLN A 307 -21.34 -7.79 7.30
N LEU A 308 -20.20 -7.14 7.58
CA LEU A 308 -20.12 -5.97 8.45
C LEU A 308 -20.81 -4.74 7.84
N LEU A 309 -20.66 -4.52 6.53
CA LEU A 309 -21.34 -3.48 5.77
C LEU A 309 -22.86 -3.64 5.79
N VAL A 310 -23.34 -4.83 5.46
CA VAL A 310 -24.77 -5.18 5.52
C VAL A 310 -25.27 -5.03 6.94
N SER A 311 -24.55 -5.54 7.95
CA SER A 311 -24.98 -5.40 9.36
C SER A 311 -25.09 -3.94 9.79
N ARG A 312 -24.10 -3.07 9.48
CA ARG A 312 -24.11 -1.67 9.89
C ARG A 312 -25.21 -0.85 9.22
N VAL A 313 -25.49 -1.10 7.95
CA VAL A 313 -26.57 -0.39 7.26
C VAL A 313 -27.95 -0.93 7.71
N THR A 314 -28.08 -2.22 8.03
CA THR A 314 -29.33 -2.78 8.61
C THR A 314 -29.62 -2.33 10.04
N TYR A 315 -28.60 -2.01 10.85
CA TYR A 315 -28.79 -1.50 12.22
C TYR A 315 -28.94 0.03 12.31
N SER A 316 -28.85 0.74 11.18
CA SER A 316 -29.08 2.20 11.11
C SER A 316 -30.51 2.59 10.68
N VAL A 317 -31.42 1.61 10.57
CA VAL A 317 -32.87 1.78 10.39
C VAL A 317 -33.56 1.47 11.72
#